data_AF-C8PPV8-F1
#
_entry.id   AF-C8PPV8-F1
#
_cell.length_a   1.000
_cell.length_b   1.000
_cell.length_c   1.000
_cell.angle_alpha   90.00
_cell.angle_beta   90.00
_cell.angle_gamma   90.00
#
_symmetry.space_group_name_H-M   'P 1'
#
loop_
_entity.id
_entity.type
_entity.pdbx_description
1 polymer ?
#
loop_
_entity_poly.entity_id
_entity_poly.type
_entity_poly.pdbx_seq_one_letter_code
_entity_poly.pdbx_strand_id
1 'polypeptide(L)'
;MRNMFWLFPVIFMLHEMEEIIGFRIWLDKNRDIVSKYNKLSILYQNFSNEGFSIAVLEEYLLCIIITCIRFFSKHTSFGLVLLLLFSLHLLVHILQSIIIKRYIPALASSIILLPISIFLISKAIYTFEYTSFSILISPVVCIMTMLFNLIFVHKIMKKVTEKIKKQISSCSKNYAKTKHSLKFDSRTKYQFSLYAKLWSTQVQSRNWNLEKGTGMEESGC
;
A
#
# COMPACT_ATOMS: atom_id res chain seq x y z
N MET A 1 -29.26 0.23 -4.17
CA MET A 1 -28.21 -0.78 -4.44
C MET A 1 -27.29 -0.39 -5.60
N ARG A 2 -27.78 0.12 -6.76
CA ARG A 2 -26.93 0.57 -7.89
C ARG A 2 -25.79 1.54 -7.50
N ASN A 3 -26.01 2.40 -6.52
CA ASN A 3 -25.03 3.41 -6.10
C ASN A 3 -24.02 2.91 -5.08
N MET A 4 -24.24 1.76 -4.42
CA MET A 4 -23.37 1.28 -3.33
C MET A 4 -22.01 0.79 -3.86
N PHE A 5 -21.95 0.34 -5.12
CA PHE A 5 -20.69 -0.12 -5.73
C PHE A 5 -19.71 1.03 -6.01
N TRP A 6 -20.17 2.27 -6.13
CA TRP A 6 -19.27 3.42 -6.30
C TRP A 6 -18.47 3.77 -5.05
N LEU A 7 -18.97 3.36 -3.88
CA LEU A 7 -18.24 3.53 -2.62
C LEU A 7 -17.11 2.49 -2.48
N PHE A 8 -17.16 1.39 -3.24
CA PHE A 8 -16.19 0.31 -3.11
C PHE A 8 -14.76 0.74 -3.45
N PRO A 9 -14.47 1.40 -4.59
CA PRO A 9 -13.12 1.91 -4.85
C PRO A 9 -12.61 2.87 -3.78
N VAL A 10 -13.49 3.67 -3.17
CA VAL A 10 -13.10 4.61 -2.10
C VAL A 10 -12.68 3.84 -0.86
N ILE A 11 -13.48 2.86 -0.43
CA ILE A 11 -13.17 2.01 0.74
C ILE A 11 -11.91 1.19 0.49
N PHE A 12 -11.77 0.61 -0.70
CA PHE A 12 -10.58 -0.14 -1.10
C PHE A 12 -9.33 0.73 -0.97
N MET A 13 -9.36 1.95 -1.54
CA MET A 13 -8.21 2.86 -1.46
C MET A 13 -7.87 3.24 -0.01
N LEU A 14 -8.86 3.44 0.87
CA LEU A 14 -8.58 3.73 2.29
C LEU A 14 -7.83 2.60 2.99
N HIS A 15 -8.19 1.34 2.70
CA HIS A 15 -7.48 0.16 3.21
C HIS A 15 -6.02 0.12 2.71
N GLU A 16 -5.85 0.24 1.39
CA GLU A 16 -4.54 0.25 0.75
C GLU A 16 -3.62 1.39 1.23
N MET A 17 -4.20 2.55 1.57
CA MET A 17 -3.44 3.68 2.13
C MET A 17 -2.86 3.37 3.50
N GLU A 18 -3.58 2.62 4.35
CA GLU A 18 -3.03 2.11 5.62
C GLU A 18 -1.79 1.23 5.35
N GLU A 19 -1.86 0.39 4.31
CA GLU A 19 -0.75 -0.48 3.90
C GLU A 19 0.44 0.33 3.36
N ILE A 20 0.22 1.26 2.41
CA ILE A 20 1.27 2.11 1.82
C ILE A 20 2.02 2.88 2.89
N ILE A 21 1.30 3.50 3.82
CA ILE A 21 1.90 4.33 4.87
C ILE A 21 2.62 3.44 5.90
N GLY A 22 1.98 2.33 6.30
CA GLY A 22 2.45 1.54 7.42
C GLY A 22 3.53 0.52 7.08
N PHE A 23 3.53 -0.07 5.88
CA PHE A 23 4.29 -1.28 5.59
C PHE A 23 5.81 -1.08 5.70
N ARG A 24 6.32 0.04 5.19
CA ARG A 24 7.75 0.36 5.33
C ARG A 24 8.15 0.55 6.79
N ILE A 25 7.37 1.34 7.54
CA ILE A 25 7.61 1.64 8.95
C ILE A 25 7.59 0.34 9.76
N TRP A 26 6.67 -0.56 9.44
CA TRP A 26 6.56 -1.86 10.09
C TRP A 26 7.78 -2.74 9.83
N LEU A 27 8.24 -2.84 8.58
CA LEU A 27 9.45 -3.60 8.25
C LEU A 27 10.68 -3.07 8.99
N ASP A 28 10.81 -1.75 9.10
CA ASP A 28 11.93 -1.11 9.79
C ASP A 28 11.91 -1.33 11.31
N LYS A 29 10.72 -1.42 11.93
CA LYS A 29 10.55 -1.67 13.37
C LYS A 29 10.65 -3.16 13.76
N ASN A 30 10.33 -4.08 12.85
CA ASN A 30 10.21 -5.51 13.15
C ASN A 30 11.36 -6.35 12.57
N ARG A 31 12.60 -5.85 12.71
CA ARG A 31 13.79 -6.43 12.09
C ARG A 31 14.11 -7.85 12.57
N ASP A 32 13.73 -8.16 13.80
CA ASP A 32 13.84 -9.49 14.40
C ASP A 32 12.97 -10.54 13.69
N ILE A 33 11.78 -10.16 13.23
CA ILE A 33 10.90 -11.03 12.44
C ILE A 33 11.39 -11.11 11.00
N VAL A 34 11.78 -9.97 10.44
CA VAL A 34 12.29 -9.89 9.06
C VAL A 34 13.51 -10.79 8.88
N SER A 35 14.44 -10.83 9.84
CA SER A 35 15.62 -11.70 9.78
C SER A 35 15.28 -13.18 10.01
N LYS A 36 14.25 -13.49 10.81
CA LYS A 36 13.80 -14.85 11.09
C LYS A 36 13.19 -15.54 9.86
N TYR A 37 12.45 -14.81 9.03
CA TYR A 37 11.80 -15.36 7.85
C TYR A 37 12.55 -15.00 6.56
N ASN A 38 13.21 -15.96 5.92
CA ASN A 38 14.04 -15.73 4.73
C ASN A 38 13.28 -14.98 3.60
N LYS A 39 12.02 -15.35 3.33
CA LYS A 39 11.18 -14.66 2.34
C LYS A 39 10.97 -13.18 2.67
N LEU A 40 10.79 -12.85 3.95
CA LEU A 40 10.56 -11.49 4.42
C LEU A 40 11.86 -10.67 4.40
N SER A 41 13.01 -11.30 4.70
CA SER A 41 14.33 -10.69 4.52
C SER A 41 14.62 -10.32 3.07
N ILE A 42 14.36 -11.23 2.13
CA ILE A 42 14.52 -10.98 0.69
C ILE A 42 13.58 -9.87 0.22
N LEU A 43 12.34 -9.87 0.70
CA LEU A 43 11.37 -8.81 0.41
C LEU A 43 11.90 -7.47 0.91
N TYR A 44 12.34 -7.39 2.17
CA TYR A 44 12.85 -6.16 2.79
C TYR A 44 14.05 -5.57 2.02
N GLN A 45 15.01 -6.40 1.59
CA GLN A 45 16.18 -5.93 0.82
C GLN A 45 15.80 -5.36 -0.57
N ASN A 46 14.72 -5.86 -1.15
CA ASN A 46 14.22 -5.47 -2.46
C ASN A 46 13.02 -4.52 -2.38
N PHE A 47 12.66 -4.07 -1.18
CA PHE A 47 11.50 -3.23 -0.98
C PHE A 47 11.79 -1.78 -1.37
N SER A 48 10.88 -1.16 -2.10
CA SER A 48 10.87 0.28 -2.38
C SER A 48 9.45 0.81 -2.24
N ASN A 49 9.29 2.00 -1.67
CA ASN A 49 7.96 2.59 -1.46
C ASN A 49 7.30 2.89 -2.81
N GLU A 50 8.10 3.27 -3.82
CA GLU A 50 7.66 3.55 -5.17
C GLU A 50 7.19 2.28 -5.88
N GLY A 51 7.96 1.19 -5.79
CA GLY A 51 7.59 -0.10 -6.37
C GLY A 51 6.33 -0.67 -5.74
N PHE A 52 6.19 -0.52 -4.41
CA PHE A 52 4.99 -0.93 -3.69
C PHE A 52 3.78 -0.06 -4.03
N SER A 53 3.94 1.26 -4.14
CA SER A 53 2.84 2.16 -4.54
C SER A 53 2.35 1.88 -5.97
N ILE A 54 3.25 1.50 -6.88
CA ILE A 54 2.87 1.08 -8.24
C ILE A 54 2.11 -0.25 -8.24
N ALA A 55 2.51 -1.18 -7.38
CA ALA A 55 1.76 -2.42 -7.17
C ALA A 55 0.32 -2.13 -6.72
N VAL A 56 0.15 -1.33 -5.67
CA VAL A 56 -1.17 -0.92 -5.17
C VAL A 56 -1.98 -0.16 -6.21
N LEU A 57 -1.33 0.73 -6.99
CA LEU A 57 -1.99 1.45 -8.08
C LEU A 57 -2.56 0.50 -9.14
N GLU A 58 -1.84 -0.57 -9.46
CA GLU A 58 -2.30 -1.58 -10.41
C GLU A 58 -3.56 -2.29 -9.90
N GLU A 59 -3.55 -2.74 -8.64
CA GLU A 59 -4.72 -3.37 -8.01
C GLU A 59 -5.92 -2.41 -7.96
N TYR A 60 -5.67 -1.13 -7.65
CA TYR A 60 -6.69 -0.10 -7.63
C TYR A 60 -7.31 0.16 -9.01
N LEU A 61 -6.49 0.21 -10.07
CA LEU A 61 -6.98 0.38 -11.43
C LEU A 61 -7.82 -0.81 -11.87
N LEU A 62 -7.40 -2.04 -11.56
CA LEU A 62 -8.21 -3.24 -11.79
C LEU A 62 -9.56 -3.15 -11.05
N CYS A 63 -9.54 -2.72 -9.79
CA CYS A 63 -10.74 -2.51 -8.98
C CYS A 63 -11.72 -1.52 -9.64
N ILE A 64 -11.23 -0.38 -10.13
CA ILE A 64 -12.05 0.62 -10.84
C ILE A 64 -12.63 0.02 -12.11
N ILE A 65 -11.81 -0.64 -12.94
CA ILE A 65 -12.25 -1.23 -14.21
C ILE A 65 -13.37 -2.24 -13.97
N ILE A 66 -13.22 -3.15 -13.00
CA ILE A 66 -14.22 -4.17 -12.68
C ILE A 66 -15.51 -3.52 -12.16
N THR A 67 -15.39 -2.47 -11.34
CA THR A 67 -16.53 -1.70 -10.82
C THR A 67 -17.29 -1.01 -11.96
N CYS A 68 -16.58 -0.41 -12.91
CA CYS A 68 -17.16 0.18 -14.12
C CYS A 68 -17.88 -0.88 -14.97
N ILE A 69 -17.24 -2.02 -15.26
CA ILE A 69 -17.86 -3.12 -16.02
C ILE A 69 -19.15 -3.60 -15.32
N ARG A 70 -19.11 -3.73 -13.98
CA ARG A 70 -20.28 -4.12 -13.19
C ARG A 70 -21.40 -3.08 -13.24
N PHE A 71 -21.08 -1.79 -13.33
CA PHE A 71 -22.07 -0.72 -13.44
C PHE A 71 -22.80 -0.74 -14.80
N PHE A 72 -22.05 -0.92 -15.89
CA PHE A 72 -22.62 -0.96 -17.25
C PHE A 72 -23.32 -2.30 -17.57
N SER A 73 -22.99 -3.36 -16.82
CA SER A 73 -23.57 -4.69 -17.05
C SER A 73 -24.70 -5.00 -16.08
N LYS A 74 -25.89 -5.37 -16.59
CA LYS A 74 -27.08 -5.64 -15.77
C LYS A 74 -27.03 -6.97 -15.00
N HIS A 75 -26.39 -8.01 -15.54
CA HIS A 75 -26.45 -9.39 -15.02
C HIS A 75 -25.09 -10.00 -14.65
N THR A 76 -24.10 -9.19 -14.27
CA THR A 76 -22.76 -9.73 -14.04
C THR A 76 -22.49 -10.10 -12.58
N SER A 77 -21.98 -11.33 -12.39
CA SER A 77 -21.42 -11.80 -11.12
C SER A 77 -20.12 -11.08 -10.72
N PHE A 78 -19.59 -10.20 -11.56
CA PHE A 78 -18.37 -9.41 -11.28
C PHE A 78 -18.44 -8.63 -9.97
N GLY A 79 -19.61 -8.11 -9.59
CA GLY A 79 -19.77 -7.41 -8.31
C GLY A 79 -19.61 -8.33 -7.10
N LEU A 80 -20.10 -9.57 -7.21
CA LEU A 80 -19.94 -10.59 -6.16
C LEU A 80 -18.48 -11.03 -6.07
N VAL A 81 -17.85 -11.32 -7.22
CA VAL A 81 -16.42 -11.69 -7.29
C VAL A 81 -15.54 -10.59 -6.70
N LEU A 82 -15.82 -9.31 -7.00
CA LEU A 82 -15.06 -8.18 -6.47
C LEU A 82 -15.16 -8.07 -4.94
N LEU A 83 -16.37 -8.20 -4.39
CA LEU A 83 -16.58 -8.19 -2.93
C LEU A 83 -15.93 -9.40 -2.24
N LEU A 84 -16.00 -10.57 -2.85
CA LEU A 84 -15.33 -11.78 -2.35
C LEU A 84 -13.81 -11.65 -2.38
N LEU A 85 -13.25 -11.15 -3.48
CA LEU A 85 -11.81 -10.92 -3.62
C LEU A 85 -11.30 -9.96 -2.54
N PHE A 86 -12.01 -8.86 -2.31
CA PHE A 86 -11.68 -7.91 -1.25
C PHE A 86 -11.81 -8.52 0.15
N SER A 87 -12.89 -9.25 0.42
CA SER A 87 -13.06 -9.93 1.73
C SER A 87 -11.94 -10.94 1.99
N LEU A 88 -11.52 -11.68 0.96
CA LEU A 88 -10.42 -12.62 1.06
C LEU A 88 -9.08 -11.89 1.29
N HIS A 89 -8.85 -10.75 0.62
CA HIS A 89 -7.69 -9.89 0.85
C HIS A 89 -7.62 -9.41 2.32
N LEU A 90 -8.72 -8.87 2.86
CA LEU A 90 -8.80 -8.46 4.27
C LEU A 90 -8.53 -9.64 5.23
N LEU A 91 -9.09 -10.81 4.91
CA LEU A 91 -8.89 -12.02 5.72
C LEU A 91 -7.41 -12.45 5.72
N VAL A 92 -6.71 -12.34 4.58
CA VAL A 92 -5.27 -12.63 4.50
C VAL A 92 -4.48 -11.73 5.45
N HIS A 93 -4.76 -10.42 5.51
CA HIS A 93 -4.08 -9.51 6.44
C HIS A 93 -4.33 -9.84 7.91
N ILE A 94 -5.56 -10.23 8.26
CA ILE A 94 -5.92 -10.69 9.61
C ILE A 94 -5.15 -11.98 9.96
N LEU A 95 -5.15 -12.96 9.05
CA LEU A 95 -4.44 -14.23 9.26
C LEU A 95 -2.93 -14.02 9.38
N GLN A 96 -2.34 -13.16 8.54
CA GLN A 96 -0.93 -12.80 8.62
C GLN A 96 -0.60 -12.21 10.00
N SER A 97 -1.45 -11.30 10.50
CA SER A 97 -1.25 -10.67 11.81
C SER A 97 -1.31 -11.67 12.96
N ILE A 98 -2.21 -12.65 12.89
CA ILE A 98 -2.32 -13.74 13.88
C ILE A 98 -1.07 -14.64 13.84
N ILE A 99 -0.62 -15.03 12.65
CA ILE A 99 0.55 -15.91 12.47
C ILE A 99 1.84 -15.22 12.96
N ILE A 100 2.02 -13.94 12.61
CA ILE A 100 3.18 -13.15 13.00
C ILE A 100 3.09 -12.71 14.47
N LYS A 101 1.89 -12.76 15.07
CA LYS A 101 1.56 -12.30 16.44
C LYS A 101 1.95 -10.84 16.68
N ARG A 102 1.86 -10.01 15.63
CA ARG A 102 2.09 -8.57 15.69
C ARG A 102 1.06 -7.86 14.83
N TYR A 103 0.79 -6.60 15.18
CA TYR A 103 0.03 -5.70 14.31
C TYR A 103 0.77 -5.57 12.98
N ILE A 104 0.09 -5.84 11.87
CA ILE A 104 0.57 -5.56 10.52
C ILE A 104 -0.26 -4.38 9.99
N PRO A 105 0.34 -3.45 9.23
CA PRO A 105 -0.40 -2.44 8.50
C PRO A 105 -1.56 -3.06 7.70
N ALA A 106 -2.66 -2.33 7.59
CA ALA A 106 -3.92 -2.80 7.02
C ALA A 106 -4.76 -3.70 7.96
N LEU A 107 -4.27 -4.09 9.15
CA LEU A 107 -5.06 -4.88 10.10
C LEU A 107 -6.25 -4.10 10.67
N ALA A 108 -6.07 -2.81 10.99
CA ALA A 108 -7.13 -2.03 11.64
C ALA A 108 -8.32 -1.84 10.69
N SER A 109 -8.05 -1.38 9.47
CA SER A 109 -9.07 -1.32 8.43
C SER A 109 -9.64 -2.69 8.07
N SER A 110 -8.83 -3.77 8.06
CA SER A 110 -9.36 -5.13 7.81
C SER A 110 -10.41 -5.57 8.83
N ILE A 111 -10.16 -5.35 10.12
CA ILE A 111 -11.10 -5.71 11.18
C ILE A 111 -12.43 -4.94 11.04
N ILE A 112 -12.37 -3.67 10.65
CA ILE A 112 -13.56 -2.82 10.47
C ILE A 112 -14.31 -3.19 9.18
N LEU A 113 -13.58 -3.40 8.08
CA LEU A 113 -14.16 -3.55 6.75
C LEU A 113 -14.63 -4.98 6.47
N LEU A 114 -14.07 -6.01 7.12
CA LEU A 114 -14.48 -7.39 6.89
C LEU A 114 -15.94 -7.66 7.25
N PRO A 115 -16.46 -7.27 8.43
CA PRO A 115 -17.89 -7.43 8.76
C PRO A 115 -18.80 -6.69 7.77
N ILE A 116 -18.42 -5.49 7.37
CA ILE A 116 -19.15 -4.68 6.38
C ILE A 116 -19.19 -5.41 5.04
N SER A 117 -18.05 -5.96 4.60
CA SER A 117 -17.94 -6.69 3.34
C SER A 117 -18.78 -7.96 3.34
N ILE A 118 -18.75 -8.74 4.43
CA ILE A 118 -19.60 -9.93 4.61
C ILE A 118 -21.09 -9.55 4.52
N PHE A 119 -21.50 -8.49 5.22
CA PHE A 119 -22.88 -7.99 5.15
C PHE A 119 -23.28 -7.60 3.72
N LEU A 120 -22.41 -6.91 2.98
CA LEU A 120 -22.65 -6.54 1.59
C LEU A 120 -22.74 -7.75 0.67
N ILE A 121 -21.91 -8.79 0.88
CA ILE A 121 -21.99 -10.05 0.13
C ILE A 121 -23.34 -10.73 0.39
N SER A 122 -23.76 -10.88 1.65
CA SER A 122 -25.05 -11.49 1.98
C SER A 122 -26.20 -10.73 1.35
N LYS A 123 -26.18 -9.39 1.41
CA LYS A 123 -27.20 -8.54 0.79
C LYS A 123 -27.18 -8.65 -0.73
N ALA A 124 -26.00 -8.73 -1.35
CA ALA A 124 -25.86 -8.89 -2.79
C ALA A 124 -26.43 -10.24 -3.26
N ILE A 125 -26.14 -11.33 -2.54
CA ILE A 125 -26.68 -12.67 -2.84
C ILE A 125 -28.21 -12.67 -2.79
N TYR A 126 -28.79 -12.07 -1.75
CA TYR A 126 -30.25 -12.02 -1.59
C TYR A 126 -30.94 -11.14 -2.64
N THR A 127 -30.30 -10.04 -3.06
CA THR A 127 -30.97 -9.03 -3.90
C THR A 127 -30.78 -9.23 -5.40
N PHE A 128 -29.68 -9.84 -5.83
CA PHE A 128 -29.34 -9.98 -7.25
C PHE A 128 -29.65 -11.36 -7.83
N GLU A 129 -30.35 -12.22 -7.08
CA GLU A 129 -30.82 -13.56 -7.52
C GLU A 129 -29.73 -14.35 -8.27
N TYR A 130 -28.51 -14.35 -7.72
CA TYR A 130 -27.40 -15.09 -8.30
C TYR A 130 -27.74 -16.58 -8.36
N THR A 131 -27.48 -17.20 -9.51
CA THR A 131 -27.68 -18.65 -9.66
C THR A 131 -26.78 -19.42 -8.68
N SER A 132 -27.25 -20.54 -8.16
CA SER A 132 -26.46 -21.38 -7.23
C SER A 132 -25.09 -21.75 -7.80
N PHE A 133 -25.03 -21.98 -9.12
CA PHE A 133 -23.78 -22.22 -9.84
C PHE A 133 -22.82 -21.02 -9.76
N SER A 134 -23.32 -19.80 -9.96
CA SER A 134 -22.50 -18.58 -9.89
C SER A 134 -21.95 -18.34 -8.47
N ILE A 135 -22.72 -18.65 -7.43
CA ILE A 135 -22.29 -18.54 -6.03
C ILE A 135 -21.18 -19.55 -5.74
N LEU A 136 -21.31 -20.79 -6.22
CA LEU A 136 -20.33 -21.85 -5.98
C LEU A 136 -19.01 -21.62 -6.73
N ILE A 137 -19.06 -21.12 -7.97
CA ILE A 137 -17.86 -20.91 -8.79
C ILE A 137 -17.11 -19.62 -8.41
N SER A 138 -17.81 -18.61 -7.88
CA SER A 138 -17.21 -17.29 -7.59
C SER A 138 -16.00 -17.37 -6.64
N PRO A 139 -16.00 -18.12 -5.52
CA PRO A 139 -14.82 -18.28 -4.66
C PRO A 139 -13.62 -18.89 -5.39
N VAL A 140 -13.84 -19.88 -6.26
CA VAL A 140 -12.77 -20.52 -7.04
C VAL A 140 -12.14 -19.50 -7.98
N VAL A 141 -12.97 -18.73 -8.70
CA VAL A 141 -12.50 -17.64 -9.57
C VAL A 141 -11.73 -16.60 -8.76
N CYS A 142 -12.21 -16.23 -7.57
CA CYS A 142 -11.53 -15.26 -6.70
C CYS A 142 -10.12 -15.72 -6.32
N ILE A 143 -9.96 -16.97 -5.88
CA ILE A 143 -8.65 -17.51 -5.49
C ILE A 143 -7.71 -17.54 -6.70
N MET A 144 -8.19 -17.98 -7.86
CA MET A 144 -7.40 -18.01 -9.10
C MET A 144 -6.94 -16.60 -9.51
N THR A 145 -7.85 -15.63 -9.49
CA THR A 145 -7.53 -14.23 -9.80
C THR A 145 -6.53 -13.65 -8.80
N MET A 146 -6.71 -13.89 -7.49
CA MET A 146 -5.80 -13.38 -6.46
C MET A 146 -4.38 -13.93 -6.61
N LEU A 147 -4.24 -15.24 -6.88
CA LEU A 147 -2.94 -15.87 -7.09
C LEU A 147 -2.24 -15.33 -8.34
N PHE A 148 -2.99 -15.18 -9.45
CA PHE A 148 -2.46 -14.61 -10.68
C PHE A 148 -2.01 -13.16 -10.46
N ASN A 149 -2.82 -12.36 -9.77
CA ASN A 149 -2.51 -10.97 -9.44
C ASN A 149 -1.24 -10.85 -8.62
N LEU A 150 -1.11 -11.67 -7.57
CA LEU A 150 0.06 -11.65 -6.69
C LEU A 150 1.36 -11.96 -7.45
N ILE A 151 1.34 -12.93 -8.37
CA ILE A 151 2.49 -13.26 -9.22
C ILE A 151 2.82 -12.09 -10.15
N PHE A 152 1.81 -11.46 -10.73
CA PHE A 152 1.97 -10.34 -11.65
C PHE A 152 2.54 -9.11 -10.95
N VAL A 153 1.94 -8.70 -9.83
CA VAL A 153 2.37 -7.58 -8.99
C VAL A 153 3.81 -7.75 -8.53
N HIS A 154 4.20 -8.95 -8.06
CA HIS A 154 5.57 -9.21 -7.64
C HIS A 154 6.59 -9.03 -8.78
N LYS A 155 6.23 -9.44 -10.00
CA LYS A 155 7.06 -9.23 -11.20
C LYS A 155 7.20 -7.74 -11.54
N ILE A 156 6.12 -6.97 -11.44
CA ILE A 156 6.13 -5.52 -11.68
C ILE A 156 7.01 -4.84 -10.63
N MET A 157 6.76 -5.08 -9.35
CA MET A 157 7.49 -4.47 -8.24
C MET A 157 8.99 -4.70 -8.37
N LYS A 158 9.42 -5.92 -8.72
CA LYS A 158 10.84 -6.23 -8.96
C LYS A 158 11.42 -5.42 -10.13
N LYS A 159 10.76 -5.41 -11.29
CA LYS A 159 11.22 -4.68 -12.48
C LYS A 159 11.32 -3.17 -12.24
N VAL A 160 10.32 -2.61 -11.57
CA VAL A 160 10.27 -1.18 -11.24
C VAL A 160 11.38 -0.83 -10.27
N THR A 161 11.54 -1.61 -9.19
CA THR A 161 12.61 -1.39 -8.20
C THR A 161 13.99 -1.45 -8.84
N GLU A 162 14.24 -2.43 -9.73
CA GLU A 162 15.50 -2.52 -10.47
C GLU A 162 15.74 -1.30 -11.38
N LYS A 163 14.70 -0.81 -12.07
CA LYS A 163 14.80 0.37 -12.95
C LYS A 163 15.09 1.64 -12.15
N ILE A 164 14.43 1.83 -11.02
CA ILE A 164 14.65 2.96 -10.11
C ILE A 164 16.08 2.92 -9.54
N LYS A 165 16.54 1.75 -9.05
CA LYS A 165 17.93 1.58 -8.58
C LYS A 165 18.97 1.91 -9.66
N LYS A 166 18.73 1.49 -10.92
CA LYS A 166 19.59 1.83 -12.06
C LYS A 166 19.62 3.34 -12.34
N GLN A 167 18.47 4.02 -12.30
CA GLN A 167 18.42 5.47 -12.49
C GLN A 167 19.14 6.24 -11.38
N ILE A 168 18.92 5.88 -10.11
CA ILE A 168 19.59 6.51 -8.97
C ILE A 168 21.11 6.32 -9.05
N SER A 169 21.58 5.11 -9.35
CA SER A 169 23.02 4.83 -9.49
C SER A 169 23.67 5.58 -10.67
N SER A 170 22.96 5.73 -11.79
CA SER A 170 23.41 6.54 -12.93
C SER A 170 23.49 8.02 -12.56
N CYS A 171 22.47 8.56 -11.88
CA CYS A 171 22.45 9.95 -11.43
C CYS A 171 23.57 10.24 -10.41
N SER A 172 23.81 9.32 -9.47
CA SER A 172 24.90 9.42 -8.49
C SER A 172 26.29 9.39 -9.15
N LYS A 173 26.51 8.50 -10.12
CA LYS A 173 27.76 8.46 -10.92
C LYS A 173 27.96 9.76 -11.72
N ASN A 174 26.91 10.27 -12.33
CA ASN A 174 26.96 11.53 -13.05
C ASN A 174 27.27 12.70 -12.10
N TYR A 175 26.61 12.78 -10.95
CA TYR A 175 26.90 13.80 -9.92
C TYR A 175 28.35 13.72 -9.41
N ALA A 176 28.86 12.52 -9.12
CA ALA A 176 30.26 12.33 -8.71
C ALA A 176 31.24 12.78 -9.81
N LYS A 177 30.94 12.49 -11.07
CA LYS A 177 31.74 12.93 -12.23
C LYS A 177 31.69 14.45 -12.39
N THR A 178 30.51 15.07 -12.28
CA THR A 178 30.34 16.53 -12.37
C THR A 178 30.98 17.27 -11.19
N LYS A 179 30.95 16.69 -9.99
CA LYS A 179 31.62 17.22 -8.78
C LYS A 179 33.15 17.11 -8.89
N HIS A 180 33.67 16.08 -9.55
CA HIS A 180 35.11 15.96 -9.82
C HIS A 180 35.58 16.93 -10.92
N SER A 181 34.73 17.27 -11.90
CA SER A 181 35.04 18.27 -12.93
C SER A 181 34.83 19.72 -12.47
N LEU A 182 34.03 19.96 -11.42
CA LEU A 182 33.87 21.26 -10.80
C LEU A 182 34.87 21.39 -9.62
N LYS A 183 36.06 21.95 -9.90
CA LYS A 183 36.90 22.56 -8.85
C LYS A 183 36.11 23.75 -8.30
N PHE A 184 35.26 23.49 -7.30
CA PHE A 184 34.45 24.51 -6.66
C PHE A 184 35.36 25.55 -6.00
N ASP A 185 35.30 26.77 -6.52
CA ASP A 185 35.86 27.97 -5.89
C ASP A 185 35.32 28.10 -4.45
N SER A 186 36.20 28.54 -3.55
CA SER A 186 35.97 28.76 -2.12
C SER A 186 34.64 29.45 -1.80
N ARG A 187 34.18 30.36 -2.66
CA ARG A 187 32.94 31.15 -2.47
C ARG A 187 31.65 30.34 -2.57
N THR A 188 31.61 29.29 -3.40
CA THR A 188 30.42 28.45 -3.58
C THR A 188 30.26 27.39 -2.47
N LYS A 189 31.35 26.97 -1.83
CA LYS A 189 31.29 26.08 -0.64
C LYS A 189 30.58 26.75 0.54
N TYR A 190 30.78 28.05 0.74
CA TYR A 190 30.10 28.81 1.79
C TYR A 190 28.59 28.92 1.54
N GLN A 191 28.18 29.17 0.30
CA GLN A 191 26.76 29.25 -0.09
C GLN A 191 26.04 27.90 0.14
N PHE A 192 26.62 26.77 -0.28
CA PHE A 192 26.04 25.45 -0.04
C PHE A 192 26.02 25.05 1.44
N SER A 193 27.03 25.44 2.23
CA SER A 193 27.03 25.23 3.68
C SER A 193 25.92 26.02 4.38
N LEU A 194 25.64 27.25 3.91
CA LEU A 194 24.56 28.08 4.43
C LEU A 194 23.18 27.50 4.09
N TYR A 195 22.98 27.03 2.85
CA TYR A 195 21.74 26.36 2.42
C TYR A 195 21.50 25.04 3.16
N ALA A 196 22.55 24.23 3.38
CA ALA A 196 22.43 23.00 4.15
C ALA A 196 22.08 23.27 5.63
N LYS A 197 22.65 24.34 6.24
CA LYS A 197 22.30 24.79 7.61
C LYS A 197 20.88 25.33 7.72
N LEU A 198 20.39 26.05 6.70
CA LEU A 198 19.02 26.56 6.63
C LEU A 198 18.00 25.44 6.43
N TRP A 199 18.33 24.43 5.62
CA TRP A 199 17.48 23.25 5.43
C TRP A 199 17.44 22.36 6.68
N SER A 200 18.57 22.14 7.35
CA SER A 200 18.59 21.37 8.60
C SER A 200 17.82 22.06 9.73
N THR A 201 17.89 23.39 9.84
CA THR A 201 17.12 24.16 10.84
C THR A 201 15.61 24.17 10.53
N GLN A 202 15.20 24.23 9.25
CA GLN A 202 13.78 24.09 8.89
C GLN A 202 13.24 22.67 9.16
N VAL A 203 14.01 21.62 8.86
CA VAL A 203 13.63 20.22 9.14
C VAL A 203 13.56 19.96 10.65
N GLN A 204 14.48 20.52 11.43
CA GLN A 204 14.50 20.37 12.89
C GLN A 204 13.39 21.18 13.58
N SER A 205 13.00 22.34 13.04
CA SER A 205 11.82 23.09 13.53
C SER A 205 10.48 22.38 13.25
N ARG A 206 10.37 21.62 12.15
CA ARG A 206 9.18 20.77 11.89
C ARG A 206 9.10 19.57 12.82
N ASN A 207 10.23 18.95 13.16
CA ASN A 207 10.25 17.85 14.14
C ASN A 207 9.99 18.35 15.57
N TRP A 208 10.46 19.54 15.94
CA TRP A 208 10.20 20.12 17.27
C TRP A 208 8.72 20.50 17.49
N ASN A 209 8.02 20.97 16.44
CA ASN A 209 6.58 21.26 16.52
C ASN A 209 5.70 20.01 16.54
N LEU A 210 6.21 18.84 16.13
CA LEU A 210 5.52 17.55 16.25
C LEU A 210 5.69 16.92 17.64
N GLU A 211 6.82 17.14 18.31
CA GLU A 211 7.03 16.67 19.70
C GLU A 211 6.34 17.56 20.75
N LYS A 212 6.07 18.84 20.45
CA LYS A 212 5.31 19.74 21.35
C LYS A 212 3.79 19.69 21.19
N GLY A 213 3.26 18.93 20.22
CA GLY A 213 1.82 18.79 19.99
C GLY A 213 1.13 17.68 20.80
N THR A 214 1.89 16.90 21.58
CA THR A 214 1.37 15.81 22.40
C THR A 214 2.00 15.85 23.80
N GLY A 215 1.53 16.79 24.63
CA GLY A 215 1.90 16.86 26.03
C GLY A 215 1.27 18.06 26.74
N MET A 216 0.35 17.76 27.67
CA MET A 216 -0.29 18.67 28.64
C MET A 216 -1.57 19.40 28.19
N GLU A 217 -2.68 18.66 28.22
CA GLU A 217 -3.88 19.12 28.95
C GLU A 217 -3.57 18.98 30.45
N GLU A 218 -3.40 20.10 31.17
CA GLU A 218 -3.87 20.32 32.55
C GLU A 218 -3.48 21.71 33.06
N SER A 219 -4.45 22.35 33.76
CA SER A 219 -4.35 23.46 34.73
C SER A 219 -4.38 24.92 34.25
N GLY A 220 -5.46 25.62 34.62
CA GLY A 220 -5.33 26.76 35.55
C GLY A 220 -5.49 28.19 35.04
N CYS A 221 -6.70 28.59 34.64
CA CYS A 221 -7.39 29.81 35.11
C CYS A 221 -8.88 29.69 34.78
#